data_AF-A0A7Y2XR50-F1
#
_entry.id   AF-A0A7Y2XR50-F1
#
_cell.length_a   1.000
_cell.length_b   1.000
_cell.length_c   1.000
_cell.angle_alpha   90.00
_cell.angle_beta   90.00
_cell.angle_gamma   90.00
#
_symmetry.space_group_name_H-M   'P 1'
#
loop_
_entity.id
_entity.type
_entity.pdbx_description
1 polymer ?
#
loop_
_entity_poly.entity_id
_entity_poly.type
_entity_poly.pdbx_seq_one_letter_code
_entity_poly.pdbx_strand_id
1 'polypeptide(L)' 'PVRYAKDPLLSGYIGDQRLVEMGEQPAIIAERHGKGAVIRFANNPIFRGFWRGTEKLWFNALYFGPVIRSTELPK' A
#
# COMPACT_ATOMS: atom_id res chain seq x y z
N PRO A 1 -2.78 -9.28 0.19
CA PRO A 1 -2.23 -7.92 0.46
C PRO A 1 -2.40 -7.05 -0.78
N VAL A 2 -2.53 -5.73 -0.63
CA VAL A 2 -2.68 -4.82 -1.78
C VAL A 2 -1.33 -4.72 -2.51
N ARG A 3 -1.32 -5.07 -3.79
CA ARG A 3 -0.15 -5.05 -4.67
C ARG A 3 -0.42 -4.14 -5.85
N TYR A 4 0.64 -3.57 -6.42
CA TYR A 4 0.55 -2.94 -7.72
C TYR A 4 0.26 -3.99 -8.79
N ALA A 5 -0.41 -3.58 -9.87
CA ALA A 5 -0.57 -4.43 -11.04
C ALA A 5 0.79 -4.74 -11.69
N LYS A 6 0.86 -5.83 -12.44
CA LYS A 6 2.02 -6.20 -13.27
C LYS A 6 2.53 -5.05 -14.13
N ASP A 7 1.61 -4.28 -14.72
CA ASP A 7 1.91 -3.01 -15.39
C ASP A 7 1.32 -1.87 -14.55
N PRO A 8 2.12 -1.23 -13.67
CA PRO A 8 1.60 -0.31 -12.65
C PRO A 8 1.39 1.12 -13.15
N LEU A 9 1.86 1.47 -14.36
CA LEU A 9 1.76 2.83 -14.88
C LEU A 9 0.42 3.08 -15.56
N LEU A 10 -0.47 3.81 -14.89
CA LEU A 10 -1.74 4.25 -15.49
C LEU A 10 -1.60 5.52 -16.33
N SER A 11 -0.77 6.46 -15.89
CA SER A 11 -0.60 7.77 -16.52
C SER A 11 0.64 8.48 -16.00
N GLY A 12 1.16 9.44 -16.77
CA GLY A 12 2.31 10.24 -16.38
C GLY A 12 3.62 9.57 -16.76
N TYR A 13 4.63 9.67 -15.90
CA TYR A 13 5.98 9.17 -16.17
C TYR A 13 6.55 8.41 -14.97
N ILE A 14 7.19 7.30 -15.26
CA ILE A 14 8.04 6.53 -14.36
C ILE A 14 9.23 6.04 -15.20
N GLY A 15 10.44 6.10 -14.65
CA GLY A 15 11.61 5.61 -15.38
C GLY A 15 11.60 4.09 -15.51
N ASP A 16 12.11 3.57 -16.62
CA ASP A 16 12.04 2.15 -17.01
C ASP A 16 12.48 1.19 -15.90
N GLN A 17 13.58 1.49 -15.21
CA GLN A 17 14.07 0.67 -14.09
C GLN A 17 13.02 0.55 -12.97
N ARG A 18 12.42 1.68 -12.56
CA ARG A 18 11.41 1.69 -11.50
C ARG A 18 10.12 1.03 -11.94
N LEU A 19 9.75 1.15 -13.22
CA LEU A 19 8.56 0.50 -13.77
C LEU A 19 8.65 -1.03 -13.59
N VAL A 20 9.81 -1.60 -13.92
CA VAL A 20 10.09 -3.03 -13.75
C VAL A 20 10.11 -3.42 -12.27
N GLU A 21 10.79 -2.65 -11.43
CA GLU A 21 10.90 -2.94 -9.99
C GLU A 21 9.55 -2.86 -9.27
N MET A 22 8.63 -2.00 -9.71
CA MET A 22 7.37 -1.71 -9.02
C MET A 22 6.25 -2.73 -9.31
N GLY A 23 6.29 -3.41 -10.46
CA GLY A 23 5.27 -4.40 -10.83
C GLY A 23 5.11 -5.49 -9.77
N GLU A 24 3.86 -5.81 -9.41
CA GLU A 24 3.49 -6.83 -8.39
C GLU A 24 4.01 -6.58 -6.96
N GLN A 25 4.72 -5.47 -6.72
CA GLN A 25 5.20 -5.12 -5.39
C GLN A 25 4.06 -4.74 -4.45
N PRO A 26 4.20 -5.00 -3.13
CA PRO A 26 3.23 -4.55 -2.14
C PRO A 26 3.09 -3.02 -2.14
N ALA A 27 1.87 -2.52 -2.35
CA ALA A 27 1.57 -1.09 -2.21
C ALA A 27 1.28 -0.70 -0.75
N ILE A 28 0.87 -1.68 0.07
CA ILE A 28 0.65 -1.55 1.51
C ILE A 28 1.25 -2.76 2.20
N ILE A 29 2.05 -2.49 3.24
CA ILE A 29 2.66 -3.51 4.10
C ILE A 29 2.14 -3.29 5.51
N ALA A 30 1.63 -4.35 6.12
CA ALA A 30 1.27 -4.39 7.53
C ALA A 30 2.16 -5.38 8.27
N GLU A 31 2.61 -5.02 9.46
CA GLU A 31 3.41 -5.87 10.35
C GLU A 31 2.87 -5.78 11.77
N ARG A 32 2.77 -6.91 12.46
CA ARG A 32 2.42 -6.93 13.90
C ARG A 32 3.62 -6.51 14.73
N HIS A 33 3.42 -5.51 15.58
CA HIS A 33 4.44 -5.03 16.51
C HIS A 33 3.86 -4.93 17.92
N GLY A 34 4.28 -5.84 18.81
CA GLY A 34 3.71 -5.99 20.14
C GLY A 34 2.19 -6.20 20.10
N LYS A 35 1.44 -5.35 20.81
CA LYS A 35 -0.02 -5.38 20.85
C LYS A 35 -0.69 -4.68 19.67
N GLY A 36 0.07 -4.01 18.80
CA GLY A 36 -0.43 -3.21 17.68
C GLY A 36 0.02 -3.72 16.31
N ALA A 37 -0.09 -2.83 15.33
CA ALA A 37 0.37 -3.04 13.97
C ALA A 37 1.07 -1.77 13.43
N VAL A 38 2.12 -1.97 12.65
CA VAL A 38 2.77 -0.93 11.85
C VAL A 38 2.28 -1.09 10.41
N ILE A 39 1.66 -0.05 9.86
CA ILE A 39 1.09 -0.07 8.52
C ILE A 39 1.79 0.99 7.68
N ARG A 40 2.43 0.54 6.58
CA ARG A 40 3.22 1.35 5.67
C ARG A 40 2.52 1.42 4.33
N PHE A 41 2.30 2.63 3.83
CA PHE A 41 1.77 2.88 2.50
C PHE A 41 2.92 3.36 1.60
N ALA A 42 3.03 2.81 0.41
CA ALA A 42 4.02 3.25 -0.57
C ALA A 42 3.71 4.65 -1.12
N ASN A 43 2.43 5.02 -1.19
CA ASN A 43 1.94 6.32 -1.63
C ASN A 43 1.11 7.01 -0.53
N ASN A 44 0.86 8.31 -0.64
CA ASN A 44 -0.04 9.03 0.27
C ASN A 44 -1.51 8.67 -0.03
N PRO A 45 -2.22 7.93 0.85
CA PRO A 45 -3.58 7.48 0.58
C PRO A 45 -4.64 8.61 0.68
N ILE A 46 -4.27 9.76 1.25
CA ILE A 46 -5.16 10.90 1.51
C ILE A 46 -4.61 12.19 0.89
N PHE A 47 -3.86 12.08 -0.22
CA PHE A 47 -3.25 13.24 -0.88
C PHE A 47 -4.31 14.31 -1.20
N ARG A 48 -4.24 15.43 -0.46
CA ARG A 48 -5.17 16.56 -0.53
C ARG A 48 -6.66 16.21 -0.39
N GLY A 49 -6.98 15.06 0.22
CA GLY A 49 -8.37 14.58 0.38
C GLY A 49 -9.10 14.30 -0.93
N PHE A 50 -8.39 14.19 -2.06
CA PHE A 50 -9.02 14.08 -3.38
C PHE A 50 -9.48 12.64 -3.70
N TRP A 51 -8.71 11.63 -3.27
CA TRP A 51 -8.91 10.25 -3.69
C TRP A 51 -9.72 9.42 -2.69
N ARG A 52 -11.03 9.29 -2.94
CA ARG A 52 -11.96 8.51 -2.08
C ARG A 52 -11.65 7.01 -2.02
N GLY A 53 -10.99 6.47 -3.05
CA GLY A 53 -10.64 5.05 -3.13
C GLY A 53 -9.60 4.65 -2.08
N THR A 54 -8.48 5.38 -2.04
CA THR A 54 -7.37 5.12 -1.12
C THR A 54 -7.65 5.62 0.30
N GLU A 55 -8.53 6.61 0.46
CA GLU A 55 -9.02 7.09 1.76
C GLU A 55 -9.58 5.94 2.62
N LYS A 56 -10.33 5.01 2.05
CA LYS A 56 -10.88 3.85 2.77
C LYS A 56 -9.78 2.94 3.34
N LEU A 57 -8.66 2.78 2.63
CA LEU A 57 -7.54 1.97 3.11
C LEU A 57 -6.88 2.61 4.35
N TRP A 58 -6.83 3.94 4.39
CA TRP A 58 -6.34 4.69 5.54
C TRP A 58 -7.27 4.56 6.75
N PHE A 59 -8.59 4.72 6.56
CA PHE A 59 -9.56 4.52 7.63
C PHE A 59 -9.52 3.09 8.19
N ASN A 60 -9.38 2.09 7.32
CA ASN A 60 -9.26 0.71 7.76
C ASN A 60 -8.02 0.48 8.62
N ALA A 61 -6.89 1.11 8.26
CA ALA A 61 -5.67 1.05 9.05
C ALA A 61 -5.86 1.66 10.46
N LEU A 62 -6.64 2.73 10.57
CA LEU A 62 -6.92 3.41 11.84
C LEU A 62 -7.87 2.62 12.75
N TYR A 63 -8.98 2.12 12.20
CA TYR A 63 -10.06 1.52 13.00
C TYR A 63 -9.96 -0.01 13.14
N PHE A 64 -9.35 -0.70 12.18
CA PHE A 64 -9.30 -2.17 12.16
C PHE A 64 -7.92 -2.74 12.53
N GLY A 65 -7.03 -1.93 13.13
CA GLY A 65 -5.72 -2.37 13.63
C GLY A 65 -5.70 -3.74 14.33
N PRO A 66 -6.64 -4.06 15.25
CA PRO A 66 -6.64 -5.34 15.96
C PRO A 66 -6.82 -6.60 15.08
N VAL A 67 -7.51 -6.47 13.95
CA VAL A 67 -7.80 -7.60 13.04
C VAL A 67 -6.85 -7.66 11.84
N ILE A 68 -6.02 -6.64 11.65
CA ILE A 68 -5.01 -6.61 10.60
C ILE A 68 -3.90 -7.63 10.89
N ARG A 69 -3.57 -8.44 9.89
CA ARG A 69 -2.52 -9.47 9.93
C ARG A 69 -1.25 -8.97 9.23
N SER A 70 -0.11 -9.58 9.57
CA SER A 70 1.14 -9.31 8.87
C SER A 70 1.03 -9.66 7.38
N THR A 71 1.67 -8.85 6.55
CA THR A 71 1.72 -9.03 5.10
C THR A 71 2.82 -10.00 4.71
N GLU A 72 2.51 -10.98 3.88
CA GLU A 72 3.52 -11.84 3.24
C GLU A 72 4.24 -11.06 2.14
N LEU A 73 5.55 -10.86 2.33
CA LEU A 73 6.39 -10.18 1.36
C LEU A 73 6.85 -11.17 0.28
N PRO A 74 6.90 -10.74 -0.99
CA PRO A 74 7.57 -11.52 -2.03
C PRO A 74 9.06 -11.68 -1.65
N LYS A 75 9.62 -12.85 -1.98
CA LYS A 75 11.05 -13.13 -1.78
C LYS A 75 11.90 -12.38 -2.80
#